data_AF-A0A2N8NLN7-F1
#
_entry.id   AF-A0A2N8NLN7-F1
#
_cell.length_a   1.000
_cell.length_b   1.000
_cell.length_c   1.000
_cell.angle_alpha   90.00
_cell.angle_beta   90.00
_cell.angle_gamma   90.00
#
_symmetry.space_group_name_H-M   'P 1'
#
loop_
_entity.id
_entity.type
_entity.pdbx_description
1 polymer ?
#
loop_
_entity_poly.entity_id
_entity_poly.type
_entity_poly.pdbx_seq_one_letter_code
_entity_poly.pdbx_strand_id
1 'polypeptide(L)'
;MTTAHEPKSITTEEKSNGAIACPNCGKEILATAKKCKHCGEWLEKKCPHCGEWIKIDAMKCRYCGSWLNKFAKERYERENNIPQAVDPALEERLKEKDRKAEKATEGISTAGCLMMVECGIALTLLYFARDWSWWQVVLAGIGGLLLMSFHTVRFLYCIAISFLWACWGAVVGGGSLWIGAVSFVFSLVIHWPIMKLP
;
A
#
# COMPACT_ATOMS: atom_id res chain seq x y z
N MET A 1 -30.38 45.01 -56.09
CA MET A 1 -30.33 46.45 -55.75
C MET A 1 -30.04 46.52 -54.25
N THR A 2 -28.78 46.32 -53.85
CA THR A 2 -27.79 47.39 -53.56
C THR A 2 -28.29 48.40 -52.53
N THR A 3 -27.97 48.17 -51.26
CA THR A 3 -27.48 49.25 -50.39
C THR A 3 -26.25 48.73 -49.65
N ALA A 4 -25.17 49.49 -49.83
CA ALA A 4 -23.87 49.26 -49.23
C ALA A 4 -23.90 49.66 -47.75
N HIS A 5 -23.20 48.90 -46.92
CA HIS A 5 -22.55 49.42 -45.72
C HIS A 5 -21.24 48.68 -45.49
N GLU A 6 -20.16 49.41 -45.69
CA GLU A 6 -18.78 49.11 -45.31
C GLU A 6 -18.27 50.35 -44.54
N PRO A 7 -17.19 50.29 -43.73
CA PRO A 7 -16.82 49.33 -42.69
C PRO A 7 -16.68 50.05 -41.33
N LYS A 8 -16.77 49.33 -40.21
CA LYS A 8 -16.22 49.84 -38.93
C LYS A 8 -15.14 48.89 -38.44
N SER A 9 -13.93 49.15 -38.90
CA SER A 9 -12.68 48.66 -38.33
C SER A 9 -12.63 49.07 -36.85
N ILE A 10 -12.93 48.14 -35.97
CA ILE A 10 -12.72 48.31 -34.53
C ILE A 10 -11.26 47.98 -34.28
N THR A 11 -10.55 49.05 -33.96
CA THR A 11 -9.15 49.12 -33.55
C THR A 11 -8.81 48.10 -32.47
N THR A 12 -7.76 47.36 -32.77
CA THR A 12 -6.71 46.89 -31.87
C THR A 12 -6.71 47.47 -30.44
N GLU A 13 -6.59 46.55 -29.48
CA GLU A 13 -5.95 46.73 -28.16
C GLU A 13 -6.78 47.38 -27.05
N GLU A 14 -7.84 46.72 -26.59
CA GLU A 14 -8.31 46.89 -25.21
C GLU A 14 -7.35 46.20 -24.24
N LYS A 15 -6.35 46.98 -23.84
CA LYS A 15 -5.33 46.72 -22.82
C LYS A 15 -6.00 46.31 -21.49
N SER A 16 -6.00 45.02 -21.17
CA SER A 16 -6.37 44.53 -19.84
C SER A 16 -5.38 45.09 -18.81
N ASN A 17 -5.74 46.17 -18.12
CA ASN A 17 -4.96 46.81 -17.04
C ASN A 17 -4.97 45.96 -15.74
N GLY A 18 -4.77 44.64 -15.85
CA GLY A 18 -4.56 43.77 -14.69
C GLY A 18 -3.08 43.76 -14.31
N ALA A 19 -2.76 44.09 -13.07
CA ALA A 19 -1.44 43.82 -12.51
C ALA A 19 -1.39 42.37 -11.99
N ILE A 20 -0.34 41.62 -12.33
CA ILE A 20 -0.06 40.28 -11.77
C ILE A 20 1.27 40.32 -11.01
N ALA A 21 1.47 39.42 -10.06
CA ALA A 21 2.75 39.28 -9.38
C ALA A 21 3.75 38.50 -10.27
N CYS A 22 4.98 38.97 -10.35
CA CYS A 22 6.05 38.26 -11.05
C CYS A 22 6.35 36.93 -10.32
N PRO A 23 6.29 35.77 -10.98
CA PRO A 23 6.54 34.47 -10.35
C PRO A 23 7.99 34.28 -9.85
N ASN A 24 8.93 35.10 -10.32
CA ASN A 24 10.34 35.02 -9.91
C ASN A 24 10.66 35.99 -8.75
N CYS A 25 10.19 37.24 -8.80
CA CYS A 25 10.57 38.27 -7.81
C CYS A 25 9.42 38.80 -6.93
N GLY A 26 8.19 38.32 -7.13
CA GLY A 26 7.00 38.67 -6.34
C GLY A 26 6.44 40.08 -6.58
N LYS A 27 7.15 40.96 -7.30
CA LYS A 27 6.71 42.34 -7.56
C LYS A 27 5.64 42.42 -8.64
N GLU A 28 4.76 43.42 -8.52
CA GLU A 28 3.69 43.68 -9.47
C GLU A 28 4.22 44.12 -10.84
N ILE A 29 3.66 43.48 -11.86
CA ILE A 29 3.95 43.66 -13.29
C ILE A 29 2.64 43.70 -14.08
N LEU A 30 2.68 44.26 -15.29
CA LEU A 30 1.52 44.21 -16.19
C LEU A 30 1.25 42.77 -16.62
N ALA A 31 -0.03 42.36 -16.66
CA ALA A 31 -0.43 41.03 -17.14
C ALA A 31 -0.03 40.72 -18.60
N THR A 32 0.28 41.76 -19.38
CA THR A 32 0.74 41.70 -20.77
C THR A 32 2.26 41.87 -20.91
N ALA A 33 3.01 42.04 -19.81
CA ALA A 33 4.45 42.22 -19.85
C ALA A 33 5.16 40.92 -20.26
N LYS A 34 5.99 40.99 -21.31
CA LYS A 34 6.82 39.86 -21.78
C LYS A 34 8.08 39.65 -20.93
N LYS A 35 8.57 40.73 -20.31
CA LYS A 35 9.78 40.75 -19.48
C LYS A 35 9.49 41.54 -18.20
N CYS A 36 9.96 41.02 -17.07
CA CYS A 36 9.79 41.70 -15.78
C CYS A 36 10.67 42.95 -15.72
N LYS A 37 10.06 44.12 -15.46
CA LYS A 37 10.78 45.40 -15.28
C LYS A 37 11.69 45.43 -14.04
N HIS A 38 11.44 44.55 -13.07
CA HIS A 38 12.12 44.57 -11.78
C HIS A 38 13.27 43.59 -11.66
N CYS A 39 13.12 42.35 -12.16
CA CYS A 39 14.16 41.33 -12.11
C CYS A 39 14.78 41.00 -13.47
N GLY A 40 14.21 41.51 -14.57
CA GLY A 40 14.72 41.26 -15.92
C GLY A 40 14.39 39.88 -16.50
N GLU A 41 13.66 39.02 -15.79
CA GLU A 41 13.31 37.67 -16.27
C GLU A 41 12.22 37.70 -17.36
N TRP A 42 12.29 36.76 -18.29
CA TRP A 42 11.25 36.57 -19.31
C TRP A 42 10.05 35.83 -18.73
N LEU A 43 8.84 36.28 -19.09
CA LEU A 43 7.57 35.75 -18.58
C LEU A 43 6.83 34.89 -19.61
N GLU A 44 7.52 34.57 -20.70
CA GLU A 44 7.05 33.72 -21.78
C GLU A 44 8.03 32.56 -21.95
N LYS A 45 7.50 31.38 -22.28
CA LYS A 45 8.26 30.18 -22.59
C LYS A 45 7.70 29.54 -23.86
N LYS A 46 8.49 28.75 -24.58
CA LYS A 46 7.98 27.94 -25.70
C LYS A 46 7.29 26.68 -25.18
N CYS A 47 6.15 26.34 -25.76
CA CYS A 47 5.47 25.08 -25.50
C CYS A 47 6.34 23.90 -26.00
N PRO A 48 6.63 22.88 -25.17
CA PRO A 48 7.44 21.72 -25.60
C PRO A 48 6.72 20.82 -26.62
N HIS A 49 5.40 20.94 -26.77
CA HIS A 49 4.62 20.10 -27.69
C HIS A 49 4.38 20.75 -29.06
N CYS A 50 4.19 22.07 -29.13
CA CYS A 50 3.84 22.77 -30.36
C CYS A 50 4.78 23.94 -30.73
N GLY A 51 5.75 24.28 -29.86
CA GLY A 51 6.75 25.33 -30.13
C GLY A 51 6.28 26.77 -29.96
N GLU A 52 4.98 27.01 -29.78
CA GLU A 52 4.39 28.36 -29.66
C GLU A 52 4.73 29.03 -28.33
N TRP A 53 4.80 30.37 -28.34
CA TRP A 53 5.08 31.17 -27.15
C TRP A 53 3.85 31.26 -26.25
N ILE A 54 4.03 30.90 -24.97
CA ILE A 54 3.00 30.84 -23.95
C ILE A 54 3.50 31.50 -22.67
N LYS A 55 2.57 31.90 -21.79
CA LYS A 55 2.94 32.46 -20.48
C LYS A 55 3.71 31.43 -19.64
N ILE A 56 4.65 31.91 -18.84
CA ILE A 56 5.51 31.06 -18.01
C ILE A 56 4.72 30.27 -16.95
N ASP A 57 3.63 30.84 -16.46
CA ASP A 57 2.69 30.29 -15.48
C ASP A 57 1.57 29.44 -16.12
N ALA A 58 1.51 29.34 -17.45
CA ALA A 58 0.49 28.57 -18.14
C ALA A 58 0.56 27.08 -17.75
N MET A 59 -0.55 26.56 -17.23
CA MET A 59 -0.73 25.15 -16.88
C MET A 59 -1.15 24.29 -18.09
N LYS A 60 -1.84 24.90 -19.06
CA LYS A 60 -2.32 24.27 -20.30
C LYS A 60 -2.01 25.18 -21.47
N CYS A 61 -1.52 24.62 -22.57
CA CYS A 61 -1.26 25.37 -23.79
C CYS A 61 -2.59 25.79 -24.44
N ARG A 62 -2.75 27.09 -24.73
CA ARG A 62 -3.93 27.63 -25.42
C ARG A 62 -3.99 27.28 -26.91
N TYR A 63 -2.85 26.93 -27.50
CA TYR A 63 -2.72 26.68 -28.94
C TYR A 63 -2.94 25.20 -29.29
N CYS A 64 -2.24 24.28 -28.61
CA CYS A 64 -2.36 22.84 -28.87
C CYS A 64 -3.14 22.07 -27.80
N GLY A 65 -3.53 22.70 -26.68
CA GLY A 65 -4.31 22.06 -25.62
C GLY A 65 -3.51 21.14 -24.69
N SER A 66 -2.21 20.92 -24.92
CA SER A 66 -1.38 20.06 -24.08
C SER A 66 -1.21 20.63 -22.66
N TRP A 67 -1.30 19.77 -21.64
CA TRP A 67 -0.98 20.14 -20.26
C TRP A 67 0.54 20.26 -20.07
N LEU A 68 0.97 21.35 -19.44
CA LEU A 68 2.36 21.70 -19.20
C LEU A 68 2.79 21.39 -17.77
N ASN A 69 1.82 21.22 -16.88
CA ASN A 69 2.02 20.85 -15.49
C ASN A 69 1.26 19.55 -15.21
N LYS A 70 2.00 18.53 -14.76
CA LYS A 70 1.45 17.19 -14.47
C LYS A 70 0.40 17.25 -13.35
N PHE A 71 0.69 17.97 -12.26
CA PHE A 71 -0.25 18.11 -11.13
C PHE A 71 -1.54 18.84 -11.53
N ALA A 72 -1.44 19.84 -12.41
CA ALA A 72 -2.63 20.54 -12.93
C ALA A 72 -3.50 19.61 -13.77
N LYS A 73 -2.88 18.76 -14.61
CA LYS A 73 -3.56 17.70 -15.36
C LYS A 73 -4.23 16.68 -14.43
N GLU A 74 -3.47 16.14 -13.47
CA GLU A 74 -3.97 15.14 -12.51
C GLU A 74 -5.14 15.69 -11.67
N ARG A 75 -5.05 16.96 -11.23
CA ARG A 75 -6.14 17.64 -10.51
C ARG A 75 -7.39 17.77 -11.38
N TYR A 76 -7.23 18.21 -12.62
CA TYR A 76 -8.34 18.34 -13.55
C TYR A 76 -9.01 16.98 -13.82
N GLU A 77 -8.22 15.93 -14.06
CA GLU A 77 -8.74 14.59 -14.33
C GLU A 77 -9.51 14.03 -13.15
N ARG A 78 -8.99 14.17 -11.92
CA ARG A 78 -9.69 13.77 -10.69
C ARG A 78 -11.02 14.51 -10.51
N GLU A 79 -11.03 15.84 -10.68
CA GLU A 79 -12.24 16.66 -10.54
C GLU A 79 -13.31 16.26 -11.56
N ASN A 80 -12.89 15.87 -12.77
CA ASN A 80 -13.79 15.49 -13.85
C ASN A 80 -14.04 13.98 -13.94
N ASN A 81 -13.64 13.20 -12.93
CA ASN A 81 -13.75 11.73 -12.90
C ASN A 81 -13.19 11.05 -14.16
N ILE A 82 -12.14 11.62 -14.75
CA ILE A 82 -11.45 11.05 -15.91
C ILE A 82 -10.49 9.97 -15.38
N PRO A 83 -10.61 8.70 -15.81
CA PRO A 83 -9.70 7.65 -15.39
C PRO A 83 -8.25 8.02 -15.73
N GLN A 84 -7.40 8.08 -14.72
CA GLN A 84 -5.98 8.23 -14.96
C GLN A 84 -5.43 6.93 -15.53
N ALA A 85 -4.63 7.04 -16.60
CA ALA A 85 -3.84 5.92 -17.06
C ALA A 85 -2.80 5.58 -15.98
N VAL A 86 -3.11 4.57 -15.16
CA VAL A 86 -2.16 3.98 -14.22
C VAL A 86 -1.05 3.32 -15.04
N ASP A 87 0.19 3.49 -14.62
CA ASP A 87 1.33 2.77 -15.22
C ASP A 87 1.08 1.25 -15.09
N PRO A 88 0.99 0.49 -16.19
CA PRO A 88 0.75 -0.95 -16.15
C PRO A 88 1.75 -1.70 -15.26
N ALA A 89 3.01 -1.24 -15.20
CA ALA A 89 4.04 -1.84 -14.37
C ALA A 89 3.80 -1.59 -12.87
N LEU A 90 3.19 -0.46 -12.50
CA LEU A 90 2.81 -0.18 -11.12
C LEU A 90 1.60 -1.02 -10.71
N GLU A 91 0.61 -1.16 -11.59
CA GLU A 91 -0.59 -1.96 -11.33
C GLU A 91 -0.24 -3.44 -11.09
N GLU A 92 0.66 -4.01 -11.90
CA GLU A 92 1.14 -5.39 -11.71
C GLU A 92 1.85 -5.56 -10.36
N ARG A 93 2.69 -4.60 -9.97
CA ARG A 93 3.37 -4.63 -8.66
C ARG A 93 2.41 -4.55 -7.48
N LEU A 94 1.30 -3.81 -7.61
CA LEU A 94 0.26 -3.75 -6.58
C LEU A 94 -0.47 -5.09 -6.47
N LYS A 95 -0.91 -5.65 -7.60
CA LYS A 95 -1.54 -6.99 -7.65
C LYS A 95 -0.63 -8.08 -7.08
N GLU A 96 0.67 -8.02 -7.33
CA GLU A 96 1.65 -8.94 -6.75
C GLU A 96 1.70 -8.84 -5.22
N LYS A 97 1.70 -7.61 -4.69
CA LYS A 97 1.72 -7.37 -3.24
C LYS A 97 0.45 -7.89 -2.59
N ASP A 98 -0.71 -7.64 -3.20
CA ASP A 98 -2.01 -8.09 -2.67
C ASP A 98 -2.07 -9.62 -2.64
N ARG A 99 -1.67 -10.28 -3.73
CA ARG A 99 -1.58 -11.75 -3.78
C ARG A 99 -0.61 -12.32 -2.75
N LYS A 100 0.51 -11.65 -2.48
CA LYS A 100 1.46 -12.06 -1.41
C LYS A 100 0.86 -11.88 -0.02
N ALA A 101 0.10 -10.81 0.22
CA ALA A 101 -0.59 -10.58 1.47
C ALA A 101 -1.71 -11.60 1.72
N GLU A 102 -2.49 -11.93 0.68
CA GLU A 102 -3.53 -12.96 0.71
C GLU A 102 -2.93 -14.32 1.06
N LYS A 103 -1.87 -14.75 0.35
CA LYS A 103 -1.16 -16.01 0.65
C LYS A 103 -0.55 -16.04 2.05
N ALA A 104 -0.05 -14.90 2.54
CA ALA A 104 0.43 -14.81 3.92
C ALA A 104 -0.71 -14.99 4.93
N THR A 105 -1.89 -14.40 4.66
CA THR A 105 -3.08 -14.50 5.51
C THR A 105 -3.68 -15.91 5.52
N GLU A 106 -3.77 -16.56 4.35
CA GLU A 106 -4.16 -17.97 4.24
C GLU A 106 -3.20 -18.87 5.03
N GLY A 107 -1.90 -18.63 4.90
CA GLY A 107 -0.87 -19.31 5.68
C GLY A 107 -1.04 -19.16 7.19
N ILE A 108 -1.45 -17.99 7.69
CA ILE A 108 -1.79 -17.76 9.11
C ILE A 108 -3.02 -18.57 9.54
N SER A 109 -4.04 -18.63 8.69
CA SER A 109 -5.29 -19.34 8.98
C SER A 109 -5.08 -20.85 9.10
N THR A 110 -4.41 -21.47 8.11
CA THR A 110 -4.12 -22.91 8.12
C THR A 110 -3.25 -23.30 9.32
N ALA A 111 -2.26 -22.46 9.64
CA ALA A 111 -1.40 -22.53 10.81
C ALA A 111 -2.17 -22.54 12.15
N GLY A 112 -3.11 -21.59 12.31
CA GLY A 112 -3.94 -21.48 13.51
C GLY A 112 -4.83 -22.71 13.72
N CYS A 113 -5.41 -23.25 12.65
CA CYS A 113 -6.23 -24.46 12.71
C CYS A 113 -5.46 -25.68 13.23
N LEU A 114 -4.24 -25.92 12.74
CA LEU A 114 -3.42 -27.05 13.20
C LEU A 114 -3.14 -26.96 14.70
N MET A 115 -2.81 -25.75 15.18
CA MET A 115 -2.50 -25.52 16.58
C MET A 115 -3.72 -25.68 17.50
N MET A 116 -4.91 -25.28 17.03
CA MET A 116 -6.17 -25.51 17.76
C MET A 116 -6.49 -27.00 17.91
N VAL A 117 -6.21 -27.81 16.89
CA VAL A 117 -6.39 -29.26 16.93
C VAL A 117 -5.43 -29.90 17.95
N GLU A 118 -4.14 -29.56 17.92
CA GLU A 118 -3.13 -30.09 18.85
C GLU A 118 -3.42 -29.69 20.31
N CYS A 119 -3.79 -28.42 20.55
CA CYS A 119 -4.24 -27.95 21.86
C CYS A 119 -5.46 -28.74 22.36
N GLY A 120 -6.44 -29.01 21.49
CA GLY A 120 -7.63 -29.77 21.82
C GLY A 120 -7.32 -31.22 22.19
N ILE A 121 -6.43 -31.88 21.45
CA ILE A 121 -5.97 -33.24 21.75
C ILE A 121 -5.25 -33.27 23.10
N ALA A 122 -4.32 -32.34 23.34
CA ALA A 122 -3.58 -32.25 24.60
C ALA A 122 -4.51 -32.03 25.81
N LEU A 123 -5.48 -31.12 25.71
CA LEU A 123 -6.47 -30.88 26.77
C LEU A 123 -7.36 -32.09 27.01
N THR A 124 -7.74 -32.83 25.95
CA THR A 124 -8.53 -34.05 26.06
C THR A 124 -7.75 -35.14 26.80
N LEU A 125 -6.47 -35.36 26.45
CA LEU A 125 -5.61 -36.32 27.15
C LEU A 125 -5.41 -35.96 28.62
N LEU A 126 -5.24 -34.67 28.95
CA LEU A 126 -5.14 -34.21 30.33
C LEU A 126 -6.43 -34.42 31.12
N TYR A 127 -7.59 -34.25 30.49
CA TYR A 127 -8.90 -34.54 31.11
C TYR A 127 -9.07 -36.03 31.44
N PHE A 128 -8.57 -36.94 30.60
CA PHE A 128 -8.61 -38.37 30.91
C PHE A 128 -7.56 -38.80 31.94
N ALA A 129 -6.42 -38.11 32.01
CA ALA A 129 -5.31 -38.46 32.90
C ALA A 129 -5.43 -37.86 34.32
N ARG A 130 -6.20 -36.77 34.46
CA ARG A 130 -6.46 -36.08 35.73
C ARG A 130 -7.97 -36.13 35.91
N ASP A 131 -8.50 -36.62 37.03
CA ASP A 131 -9.94 -36.60 37.33
C ASP A 131 -10.48 -35.17 37.49
N TRP A 132 -10.43 -34.39 36.40
CA TRP A 132 -10.62 -32.96 36.42
C TRP A 132 -12.11 -32.67 36.32
N SER A 133 -12.63 -31.82 37.20
CA SER A 133 -14.00 -31.36 37.08
C SER A 133 -14.19 -30.58 35.76
N TRP A 134 -15.29 -30.82 35.06
CA TRP A 134 -15.63 -30.19 33.77
C TRP A 134 -15.34 -28.67 33.73
N TRP A 135 -15.68 -27.94 34.79
CA TRP A 135 -15.50 -26.49 34.86
C TRP A 135 -14.02 -26.06 34.75
N GLN A 136 -13.09 -26.85 35.30
CA GLN A 136 -11.67 -26.53 35.22
C GLN A 136 -11.11 -26.77 33.81
N VAL A 137 -11.68 -27.72 33.05
CA VAL A 137 -11.34 -27.92 31.62
C VAL A 137 -11.77 -26.72 30.79
N VAL A 138 -12.97 -26.18 31.04
CA VAL A 138 -13.48 -24.99 30.35
C VAL A 138 -12.58 -23.79 30.63
N LEU A 139 -12.20 -23.57 31.89
CA LEU A 139 -11.28 -22.49 32.26
C LEU A 139 -9.88 -22.66 31.64
N ALA A 140 -9.36 -23.89 31.60
CA ALA A 140 -8.09 -24.20 30.95
C ALA A 140 -8.13 -23.98 29.43
N GLY A 141 -9.24 -24.34 28.78
CA GLY A 141 -9.45 -24.10 27.36
C GLY A 141 -9.51 -22.60 27.01
N ILE A 142 -10.29 -21.82 27.78
CA ILE A 142 -10.38 -20.36 27.59
C ILE A 142 -9.04 -19.69 27.88
N GLY A 143 -8.36 -20.08 28.97
CA GLY A 143 -7.03 -19.59 29.32
C GLY A 143 -6.00 -19.92 28.23
N GLY A 144 -6.02 -21.14 27.70
CA GLY A 144 -5.18 -21.56 26.58
C GLY A 144 -5.41 -20.74 25.32
N LEU A 145 -6.67 -20.50 24.95
CA LEU A 145 -7.04 -19.72 23.77
C LEU A 145 -6.54 -18.27 23.85
N LEU A 146 -6.74 -17.64 25.01
CA LEU A 146 -6.27 -16.28 25.30
C LEU A 146 -4.74 -16.20 25.33
N LEU A 147 -4.07 -17.20 25.90
CA LEU A 147 -2.61 -17.27 25.93
C LEU A 147 -2.02 -17.47 24.52
N MET A 148 -2.65 -18.27 23.66
CA MET A 148 -2.22 -18.47 22.27
C MET A 148 -2.46 -17.24 21.37
N SER A 149 -3.17 -16.22 21.87
CA SER A 149 -3.36 -14.96 21.16
C SER A 149 -2.10 -14.08 21.18
N PHE A 150 -1.15 -14.38 22.08
CA PHE A 150 0.14 -13.70 22.16
C PHE A 150 1.21 -14.43 21.36
N HIS A 151 1.86 -13.72 20.44
CA HIS A 151 2.93 -14.23 19.58
C HIS A 151 4.03 -14.99 20.33
N THR A 152 4.54 -14.40 21.41
CA THR A 152 5.60 -14.98 22.24
C THR A 152 5.19 -16.30 22.87
N VAL A 153 3.95 -16.41 23.34
CA VAL A 153 3.45 -17.59 24.02
C VAL A 153 3.19 -18.72 23.01
N ARG A 154 2.67 -18.37 21.84
CA ARG A 154 2.54 -19.27 20.70
C ARG A 154 3.88 -19.87 20.28
N PHE A 155 4.92 -19.04 20.18
CA PHE A 155 6.29 -19.49 19.85
C PHE A 155 6.84 -20.46 20.91
N LEU A 156 6.70 -20.14 22.19
CA LEU A 156 7.12 -21.02 23.29
C LEU A 156 6.33 -22.33 23.31
N TYR A 157 5.03 -22.30 22.99
CA TYR A 157 4.21 -23.50 22.86
C TYR A 157 4.70 -24.42 21.73
N CYS A 158 5.00 -23.87 20.55
CA CYS A 158 5.56 -24.65 19.43
C CYS A 158 6.91 -25.31 19.79
N ILE A 159 7.74 -24.63 20.57
CA ILE A 159 8.99 -25.20 21.09
C ILE A 159 8.68 -26.35 22.07
N ALA A 160 7.79 -26.11 23.04
CA ALA A 160 7.41 -27.10 24.04
C ALA A 160 6.81 -28.37 23.41
N ILE A 161 5.90 -28.22 22.44
CA ILE A 161 5.31 -29.38 21.75
C ILE A 161 6.35 -30.13 20.92
N SER A 162 7.29 -29.44 20.29
CA SER A 162 8.40 -30.09 19.57
C SER A 162 9.25 -30.96 20.51
N PHE A 163 9.55 -30.47 21.72
CA PHE A 163 10.24 -31.26 22.75
C PHE A 163 9.41 -32.45 23.22
N LEU A 164 8.09 -32.31 23.37
CA LEU A 164 7.20 -33.42 23.72
C LEU A 164 7.25 -34.53 22.66
N TRP A 165 7.21 -34.18 21.36
CA TRP A 165 7.37 -35.13 20.26
C TRP A 165 8.75 -35.78 20.23
N ALA A 166 9.81 -35.03 20.56
CA ALA A 166 11.16 -35.57 20.66
C ALA A 166 11.27 -36.65 21.76
N CYS A 167 10.71 -36.36 22.94
CA CYS A 167 10.66 -37.29 24.05
C CYS A 167 9.82 -38.53 23.72
N TRP A 168 8.65 -38.34 23.09
CA TRP A 168 7.81 -39.45 22.66
C TRP A 168 8.52 -40.34 21.63
N GLY A 169 9.18 -39.74 20.63
CA GLY A 169 9.97 -40.44 19.63
C GLY A 169 11.11 -41.25 20.24
N ALA A 170 11.78 -40.73 21.27
CA ALA A 170 12.83 -41.46 21.99
C ALA A 170 12.27 -42.65 22.77
N VAL A 171 11.09 -42.53 23.40
CA VAL A 171 10.44 -43.62 24.14
C VAL A 171 9.99 -44.74 23.19
N VAL A 172 9.29 -44.39 22.10
CA VAL A 172 8.82 -45.38 21.10
C VAL A 172 9.98 -46.01 20.35
N GLY A 173 11.03 -45.23 20.08
CA GLY A 173 12.25 -45.69 19.42
C GLY A 173 13.18 -46.52 20.30
N GLY A 174 12.73 -47.00 21.46
CA GLY A 174 13.52 -47.86 22.36
C GLY A 174 14.76 -47.17 22.94
N GLY A 175 14.71 -45.85 23.15
CA GLY A 175 15.84 -45.04 23.63
C GLY A 175 16.73 -44.48 22.54
N SER A 176 16.39 -44.67 21.26
CA SER A 176 17.17 -44.09 20.15
C SER A 176 16.98 -42.58 20.07
N LEU A 177 18.03 -41.86 20.45
CA LEU A 177 18.08 -40.39 20.42
C LEU A 177 17.89 -39.83 19.00
N TRP A 178 18.23 -40.62 17.98
CA TRP A 178 18.08 -40.25 16.57
C TRP A 178 16.61 -40.15 16.13
N ILE A 179 15.75 -41.06 16.59
CA ILE A 179 14.32 -41.04 16.25
C ILE A 179 13.66 -39.83 16.90
N GLY A 180 13.99 -39.52 18.15
CA GLY A 180 13.53 -38.29 18.82
C GLY A 180 14.00 -37.01 18.10
N ALA A 181 15.25 -36.95 17.64
CA ALA A 181 15.78 -35.80 16.93
C ALA A 181 15.09 -35.55 15.58
N VAL A 182 14.77 -36.61 14.82
CA VAL A 182 14.04 -36.49 13.55
C VAL A 182 12.62 -35.98 13.79
N SER A 183 11.92 -36.50 14.80
CA SER A 183 10.57 -36.04 15.16
C SER A 183 10.55 -34.57 15.61
N PHE A 184 11.58 -34.12 16.34
CA PHE A 184 11.75 -32.72 16.74
C PHE A 184 11.88 -31.79 15.53
N VAL A 185 12.77 -32.11 14.60
CA VAL A 185 13.03 -31.29 13.41
C VAL A 185 11.80 -31.25 12.51
N PHE A 186 11.13 -32.38 12.32
CA PHE A 186 9.90 -32.45 11.53
C PHE A 186 8.80 -31.56 12.12
N SER A 187 8.62 -31.60 13.45
CA SER A 187 7.65 -30.73 14.13
C SER A 187 7.99 -29.25 13.98
N LEU A 188 9.27 -28.86 14.12
CA LEU A 188 9.70 -27.47 13.91
C LEU A 188 9.47 -26.98 12.47
N VAL A 189 9.67 -27.83 11.46
CA VAL A 189 9.45 -27.48 10.05
C VAL A 189 7.97 -27.24 9.79
N ILE A 190 7.07 -28.07 10.34
CA ILE A 190 5.63 -27.89 10.22
C ILE A 190 5.18 -26.59 10.91
N HIS A 191 5.75 -26.27 12.06
CA HIS A 191 5.43 -25.07 12.82
C HIS A 191 6.22 -23.82 12.37
N TRP A 192 7.15 -23.95 11.42
CA TRP A 192 7.97 -22.84 10.95
C TRP A 192 7.18 -21.67 10.36
N PRO A 193 6.15 -21.90 9.50
CA PRO A 193 5.31 -20.82 9.01
C PRO A 193 4.60 -20.10 10.16
N ILE A 194 4.09 -20.87 11.15
CA ILE A 194 3.46 -20.35 12.37
C ILE A 194 4.44 -19.42 13.10
N MET A 195 5.67 -19.85 13.37
CA MET A 195 6.68 -19.07 14.11
C MET A 195 7.07 -17.72 13.45
N LYS A 196 6.99 -17.61 12.12
CA LYS A 196 7.43 -16.42 11.37
C LYS A 196 6.38 -15.31 11.26
N LEU A 197 5.11 -15.64 11.51
CA LEU A 197 3.99 -14.69 11.40
C LEU A 197 3.97 -13.78 12.63
N PRO A 198 3.89 -12.44 12.48
CA PRO A 198 3.86 -11.49 13.60
C PRO A 198 2.60 -11.58 14.46
#